data_AF-A0A9P8XP06-F1
#
_entry.id   AF-A0A9P8XP06-F1
#
_cell.length_a   1.000
_cell.length_b   1.000
_cell.length_c   1.000
_cell.angle_alpha   90.00
_cell.angle_beta   90.00
_cell.angle_gamma   90.00
#
_symmetry.space_group_name_H-M   'P 1'
#
loop_
_entity.id
_entity.type
_entity.pdbx_description
1 polymer ?
#
loop_
_entity_poly.entity_id
_entity_poly.type
_entity_poly.pdbx_seq_one_letter_code
_entity_poly.pdbx_strand_id
1 'polypeptide(L)'
;MPYISSPWASSSSWGKECPAATSLEISQFRTFFLFHRASTITTTAMGSSSSPMSADEDIRNVPAEGVSYFTPAQIPPAGTGLGSKRPDRDAIPKLFTPLTLRGTTFPNRVWLSPLSQYSADDGHATDWHLTHLGGILQRDPGLTFVEATGVQARGRITPQDMGLWKDSQIAPLARITEFAHSQGQKIAIQLAHAGRKASTVAPWLSMNAAAPVSDGGWPDDVVGPSAIP
;
A
#
# COMPACT_ATOMS: atom_id res chain seq x y z
N MET A 1 21.16 12.82 12.57
CA MET A 1 20.82 12.18 11.29
C MET A 1 19.75 13.03 10.61
N PRO A 2 20.03 13.75 9.51
CA PRO A 2 19.02 14.55 8.87
C PRO A 2 18.24 13.70 7.85
N TYR A 3 16.92 13.68 8.01
CA TYR A 3 15.96 13.21 7.00
C TYR A 3 15.82 14.32 5.95
N ILE A 4 16.24 14.06 4.72
CA ILE A 4 16.21 15.04 3.62
C ILE A 4 15.16 14.57 2.61
N SER A 5 14.08 15.34 2.51
CA SER A 5 13.01 15.21 1.52
C SER A 5 13.55 15.50 0.11
N SER A 6 13.34 14.59 -0.84
CA SER A 6 13.68 14.81 -2.26
C SER A 6 12.72 15.83 -2.92
N PRO A 7 13.21 16.78 -3.73
CA PRO A 7 12.36 17.76 -4.39
C PRO A 7 11.67 17.16 -5.63
N TRP A 8 10.34 17.15 -5.59
CA TRP A 8 9.48 16.88 -6.75
C TRP A 8 9.48 18.13 -7.66
N ALA A 9 10.10 18.03 -8.84
CA ALA A 9 9.97 19.06 -9.87
C ALA A 9 8.71 18.77 -10.71
N SER A 10 7.75 19.70 -10.65
CA SER A 10 6.59 19.75 -11.52
C SER A 10 6.99 20.28 -12.90
N SER A 11 6.64 19.55 -13.96
CA SER A 11 6.50 20.16 -15.28
C SER A 11 5.27 19.61 -15.98
N SER A 12 4.30 20.51 -16.10
CA SER A 12 3.05 20.42 -16.85
C SER A 12 3.32 20.67 -18.33
N SER A 13 3.11 19.70 -19.20
CA SER A 13 2.66 19.92 -20.59
C SER A 13 2.28 18.58 -21.24
N TRP A 14 0.98 18.31 -21.31
CA TRP A 14 0.42 17.22 -22.11
C TRP A 14 -0.21 17.84 -23.36
N GLY A 15 0.23 17.40 -24.54
CA GLY A 15 -0.36 17.82 -25.79
C GLY A 15 0.18 17.03 -26.98
N LYS A 16 -0.70 16.16 -27.51
CA LYS A 16 -0.74 15.54 -28.85
C LYS A 16 -0.18 14.13 -29.01
N GLU A 17 -1.15 13.21 -29.03
CA GLU A 17 -1.39 12.07 -29.96
C GLU A 17 -0.20 11.28 -30.52
N CYS A 18 -0.20 9.97 -30.23
CA CYS A 18 0.61 8.96 -30.88
C CYS A 18 -0.32 7.79 -31.28
N PRO A 19 -0.36 7.34 -32.55
CA PRO A 19 -1.27 6.27 -32.98
C PRO A 19 -0.63 4.87 -32.91
N ALA A 20 -1.49 3.91 -32.59
CA ALA A 20 -1.47 2.48 -32.93
C ALA A 20 -0.21 1.65 -32.59
N ALA A 21 -0.32 0.87 -31.51
CA ALA A 21 0.35 -0.41 -31.38
C ALA A 21 -0.65 -1.48 -30.88
N THR A 22 -1.03 -2.30 -31.85
CA THR A 22 -1.50 -3.68 -31.86
C THR A 22 -1.92 -4.35 -30.55
N SER A 23 -3.18 -4.81 -30.60
CA SER A 23 -3.91 -5.68 -29.68
C SER A 23 -3.15 -6.89 -29.14
N LEU A 24 -3.03 -6.96 -27.82
CA LEU A 24 -2.87 -8.19 -27.05
C LEU A 24 -4.12 -8.38 -26.19
N GLU A 25 -4.72 -9.57 -26.29
CA GLU A 25 -6.03 -9.90 -25.74
C GLU A 25 -6.14 -9.70 -24.22
N ILE A 26 -7.03 -8.80 -23.83
CA ILE A 26 -7.54 -8.61 -22.47
C ILE A 26 -8.59 -9.69 -22.18
N SER A 27 -8.15 -10.95 -22.13
CA SER A 27 -9.04 -12.11 -21.93
C SER A 27 -8.92 -12.73 -20.53
N GLN A 28 -7.80 -12.54 -19.82
CA GLN A 28 -7.57 -13.20 -18.52
C GLN A 28 -7.93 -12.37 -17.26
N PHE A 29 -8.44 -11.15 -17.42
CA PHE A 29 -8.84 -10.29 -16.28
C PHE A 29 -10.30 -10.44 -15.83
N ARG A 30 -11.09 -11.32 -16.46
CA ARG A 30 -12.54 -11.42 -16.22
C ARG A 30 -12.99 -12.38 -15.11
N THR A 31 -12.09 -13.10 -14.44
CA THR A 31 -12.51 -14.15 -13.48
C THR A 31 -12.47 -13.73 -12.00
N PHE A 32 -12.01 -12.52 -11.66
CA PHE A 32 -11.97 -12.08 -10.25
C PHE A 32 -13.00 -11.01 -9.85
N PHE A 33 -13.84 -10.57 -10.79
CA PHE A 33 -14.85 -9.52 -10.56
C PHE A 33 -16.27 -10.07 -10.61
N LEU A 34 -16.60 -11.08 -9.79
CA LEU A 34 -17.99 -11.49 -9.65
C LEU A 34 -18.32 -12.17 -8.32
N PHE A 35 -17.95 -11.56 -7.19
CA PHE A 35 -18.61 -11.85 -5.90
C PHE A 35 -18.59 -10.60 -5.00
N HIS A 36 -19.48 -9.65 -5.31
CA HIS A 36 -19.99 -8.73 -4.30
C HIS A 36 -21.50 -8.70 -4.41
N ARG A 37 -22.11 -9.56 -3.60
CA ARG A 37 -23.54 -9.54 -3.34
C ARG A 37 -23.85 -8.19 -2.69
N ALA A 38 -24.81 -7.47 -3.27
CA ALA A 38 -25.32 -6.23 -2.70
C ALA A 38 -25.95 -6.55 -1.33
N SER A 39 -25.24 -6.17 -0.26
CA SER A 39 -25.86 -5.98 1.05
C SER A 39 -26.19 -4.50 1.16
N THR A 40 -27.48 -4.20 1.11
CA THR A 40 -28.04 -2.90 1.44
C THR A 40 -27.66 -2.56 2.88
N ILE A 41 -26.64 -1.72 3.07
CA ILE A 41 -26.28 -1.21 4.40
C ILE A 41 -27.25 -0.07 4.71
N THR A 42 -28.25 -0.38 5.52
CA THR A 42 -29.07 0.60 6.23
C THR A 42 -28.12 1.51 7.03
N THR A 43 -28.16 2.81 6.74
CA THR A 43 -27.46 3.82 7.54
C THR A 43 -28.14 3.91 8.91
N THR A 44 -27.63 3.18 9.89
CA THR A 44 -27.92 3.46 11.29
C THR A 44 -26.94 4.52 11.76
N ALA A 45 -27.46 5.69 12.12
CA ALA A 45 -26.68 6.75 12.73
C ALA A 45 -25.90 6.18 13.93
N MET A 46 -24.58 6.41 13.99
CA MET A 46 -23.78 6.10 15.17
C MET A 46 -24.19 7.03 16.31
N GLY A 47 -25.19 6.58 17.06
CA GLY A 47 -25.56 7.16 18.34
C GLY A 47 -24.49 6.82 19.37
N SER A 48 -24.00 7.85 20.07
CA SER A 48 -23.21 7.74 21.28
C SER A 48 -24.05 7.07 22.38
N SER A 49 -24.02 5.74 22.46
CA SER A 49 -24.56 5.02 23.61
C SER A 49 -23.39 4.53 24.47
N SER A 50 -23.03 5.33 25.46
CA SER A 50 -22.25 4.87 26.60
C SER A 50 -23.20 4.08 27.50
N SER A 51 -23.54 2.85 27.10
CA SER A 51 -24.20 1.90 28.00
C SER A 51 -23.19 1.41 29.03
N PRO A 52 -23.56 1.32 30.32
CA PRO A 52 -22.68 0.79 31.35
C PRO A 52 -22.38 -0.69 31.03
N MET A 53 -21.11 -1.04 30.90
CA MET A 53 -20.66 -2.41 30.65
C MET A 53 -21.21 -3.34 31.74
N SER A 54 -22.12 -4.25 31.37
CA SER A 54 -22.65 -5.26 32.29
C SER A 54 -21.56 -6.27 32.65
N ALA A 55 -21.50 -6.66 33.92
CA ALA A 55 -20.49 -7.57 34.50
C ALA A 55 -20.51 -9.03 33.96
N ASP A 56 -21.22 -9.28 32.86
CA ASP A 56 -21.44 -10.61 32.26
C ASP A 56 -21.03 -10.64 30.77
N GLU A 57 -20.25 -9.65 30.31
CA GLU A 57 -19.68 -9.66 28.96
C GLU A 57 -18.62 -10.74 28.88
N ASP A 58 -18.85 -11.73 28.02
CA ASP A 58 -17.95 -12.82 27.70
C ASP A 58 -16.63 -12.29 27.09
N ILE A 59 -15.66 -11.97 27.96
CA ILE A 59 -14.36 -11.38 27.60
C ILE A 59 -13.50 -12.43 26.88
N ARG A 60 -13.66 -12.53 25.57
CA ARG A 60 -12.88 -13.43 24.71
C ARG A 60 -12.01 -12.67 23.72
N ASN A 61 -10.85 -13.27 23.42
CA ASN A 61 -10.01 -12.83 22.32
C ASN A 61 -10.56 -13.42 21.00
N VAL A 62 -11.41 -12.64 20.33
CA VAL A 62 -12.09 -13.06 19.10
C VAL A 62 -11.10 -13.05 17.92
N PRO A 63 -11.05 -14.10 17.09
CA PRO A 63 -10.19 -14.11 15.91
C PRO A 63 -10.69 -13.13 14.84
N ALA A 64 -9.75 -12.55 14.08
CA ALA A 64 -10.06 -11.79 12.89
C ALA A 64 -10.72 -12.68 11.82
N GLU A 65 -11.69 -12.11 11.10
CA GLU A 65 -12.41 -12.82 10.04
C GLU A 65 -11.60 -12.88 8.74
N GLY A 66 -11.81 -13.93 7.95
CA GLY A 66 -11.32 -14.00 6.57
C GLY A 66 -9.81 -14.23 6.41
N VAL A 67 -9.13 -14.75 7.44
CA VAL A 67 -7.69 -15.06 7.40
C VAL A 67 -7.38 -16.51 7.78
N SER A 68 -6.26 -17.02 7.28
CA SER A 68 -5.83 -18.41 7.39
C SER A 68 -5.21 -18.80 8.74
N TYR A 69 -4.98 -17.83 9.63
CA TYR A 69 -4.38 -18.03 10.94
C TYR A 69 -5.04 -17.15 12.02
N PHE A 70 -4.83 -17.51 13.29
CA PHE A 70 -5.34 -16.73 14.40
C PHE A 70 -4.60 -15.39 14.52
N THR A 71 -5.37 -14.32 14.66
CA THR A 71 -4.91 -12.98 15.05
C THR A 71 -6.10 -12.25 15.68
N PRO A 72 -5.89 -11.43 16.72
CA PRO A 72 -6.99 -10.78 17.43
C PRO A 72 -7.72 -9.78 16.53
N ALA A 73 -9.06 -9.90 16.45
CA ALA A 73 -9.88 -8.89 15.81
C ALA A 73 -9.72 -7.54 16.52
N GLN A 74 -9.49 -6.47 15.76
CA GLN A 74 -9.40 -5.10 16.29
C GLN A 74 -10.77 -4.43 16.19
N ILE A 75 -11.51 -4.40 17.30
CA ILE A 75 -12.84 -3.78 17.40
C ILE A 75 -12.85 -2.79 18.57
N PRO A 76 -12.98 -1.48 18.33
CA PRO A 76 -12.93 -0.83 17.01
C PRO A 76 -11.54 -0.98 16.35
N PRO A 77 -11.43 -0.73 15.02
CA PRO A 77 -10.12 -0.70 14.36
C PRO A 77 -9.16 0.24 15.10
N ALA A 78 -7.88 -0.11 15.14
CA ALA A 78 -6.88 0.72 15.79
C ALA A 78 -6.87 2.14 15.16
N GLY A 79 -6.33 3.16 15.82
CA GLY A 79 -6.33 4.52 15.22
C GLY A 79 -7.72 5.16 14.99
N THR A 80 -8.82 4.49 15.35
CA THR A 80 -10.15 5.11 15.45
C THR A 80 -10.08 6.22 16.48
N GLY A 81 -10.52 7.42 16.09
CA GLY A 81 -10.56 8.56 16.99
C GLY A 81 -11.55 8.31 18.13
N LEU A 82 -11.04 7.93 19.30
CA LEU A 82 -11.82 7.88 20.53
C LEU A 82 -11.92 9.32 21.06
N GLY A 83 -13.12 9.74 21.47
CA GLY A 83 -13.34 11.05 22.08
C GLY A 83 -12.35 11.31 23.22
N SER A 84 -11.95 12.57 23.40
CA SER A 84 -11.00 12.89 24.47
C SER A 84 -11.67 12.75 25.83
N LYS A 85 -10.95 12.18 26.81
CA LYS A 85 -11.37 12.16 28.22
C LYS A 85 -11.16 13.50 28.93
N ARG A 86 -10.61 14.49 28.23
CA ARG A 86 -10.25 15.78 28.79
C ARG A 86 -11.40 16.77 28.59
N PRO A 87 -11.86 17.46 29.64
CA PRO A 87 -13.05 18.31 29.59
C PRO A 87 -12.93 19.58 28.73
N ASP A 88 -11.73 19.91 28.22
CA ASP A 88 -11.47 21.07 27.35
C ASP A 88 -11.41 20.70 25.85
N ARG A 89 -11.54 19.42 25.50
CA ARG A 89 -11.43 18.92 24.13
C ARG A 89 -12.44 17.81 23.86
N ASP A 90 -13.68 18.20 23.57
CA ASP A 90 -14.73 17.21 23.29
C ASP A 90 -14.74 16.75 21.82
N ALA A 91 -14.17 17.53 20.90
CA ALA A 91 -14.21 17.23 19.47
C ALA A 91 -13.02 16.37 19.01
N ILE A 92 -13.31 15.25 18.34
CA ILE A 92 -12.30 14.43 17.64
C ILE A 92 -11.65 15.29 16.54
N PRO A 93 -10.31 15.41 16.52
CA PRO A 93 -9.63 16.17 15.48
C PRO A 93 -9.97 15.65 14.09
N LYS A 94 -10.09 16.56 13.12
CA LYS A 94 -10.39 16.22 11.71
C LYS A 94 -9.46 15.12 11.16
N LEU A 95 -8.23 15.04 11.63
CA LEU A 95 -7.30 13.99 11.20
C LEU A 95 -7.80 12.55 11.48
N PHE A 96 -8.54 12.36 12.58
CA PHE A 96 -9.04 11.06 13.04
C PHE A 96 -10.52 10.83 12.72
N THR A 97 -11.12 11.65 11.86
CA THR A 97 -12.49 11.40 11.40
C THR A 97 -12.50 10.63 10.07
N PRO A 98 -13.50 9.77 9.83
CA PRO A 98 -13.56 8.95 8.63
C PRO A 98 -13.57 9.75 7.32
N LEU A 99 -13.13 9.11 6.24
CA LEU A 99 -13.16 9.64 4.89
C LEU A 99 -13.70 8.58 3.94
N THR A 100 -14.75 8.88 3.18
CA THR A 100 -15.27 7.97 2.15
C THR A 100 -14.90 8.46 0.77
N LEU A 101 -14.20 7.62 -0.02
CA LEU A 101 -13.86 7.88 -1.42
C LEU A 101 -14.36 6.72 -2.28
N ARG A 102 -15.15 7.02 -3.32
CA ARG A 102 -15.64 6.04 -4.32
C ARG A 102 -16.24 4.75 -3.69
N GLY A 103 -16.94 4.88 -2.56
CA GLY A 103 -17.57 3.76 -1.84
C GLY A 103 -16.70 3.11 -0.74
N THR A 104 -15.44 3.51 -0.59
CA THR A 104 -14.52 2.98 0.41
C THR A 104 -14.34 3.96 1.57
N THR A 105 -14.70 3.56 2.80
CA THR A 105 -14.61 4.41 4.01
C THR A 105 -13.35 4.14 4.84
N PHE A 106 -12.38 5.02 4.82
CA PHE A 106 -11.17 4.95 5.64
C PHE A 106 -11.47 5.43 7.07
N PRO A 107 -10.96 4.76 8.13
CA PRO A 107 -11.28 5.08 9.52
C PRO A 107 -10.71 6.43 9.96
N ASN A 108 -9.58 6.83 9.38
CA ASN A 108 -8.91 8.10 9.62
C ASN A 108 -8.24 8.64 8.34
N ARG A 109 -7.66 9.84 8.42
CA ARG A 109 -6.99 10.53 7.30
C ARG A 109 -5.46 10.43 7.35
N VAL A 110 -4.91 9.51 8.14
CA VAL A 110 -3.47 9.25 8.24
C VAL A 110 -3.11 8.11 7.31
N TRP A 111 -2.41 8.41 6.22
CA TRP A 111 -2.04 7.41 5.22
C TRP A 111 -0.53 7.25 5.14
N LEU A 112 -0.06 6.01 5.02
CA LEU A 112 1.35 5.72 4.76
C LEU A 112 1.62 5.86 3.26
N SER A 113 2.51 6.77 2.89
CA SER A 113 3.01 6.90 1.51
C SER A 113 3.74 5.62 1.04
N PRO A 114 3.85 5.39 -0.28
CA PRO A 114 4.71 4.33 -0.80
C PRO A 114 6.18 4.66 -0.48
N LEU A 115 6.85 3.82 0.30
CA LEU A 115 8.24 4.00 0.75
C LEU A 115 9.10 2.84 0.25
N SER A 116 9.95 3.08 -0.74
CA SER A 116 10.85 2.04 -1.28
C SER A 116 11.77 1.47 -0.22
N GLN A 117 11.84 0.14 -0.14
CA GLN A 117 12.64 -0.58 0.85
C GLN A 117 13.94 -1.15 0.28
N TYR A 118 14.05 -1.27 -1.05
CA TYR A 118 15.24 -1.82 -1.74
C TYR A 118 15.67 -3.18 -1.17
N SER A 119 14.70 -4.03 -0.83
CA SER A 119 14.90 -5.27 -0.07
C SER A 119 14.20 -6.49 -0.70
N ALA A 120 13.76 -6.36 -1.95
CA ALA A 120 13.16 -7.44 -2.72
C ALA A 120 14.22 -8.29 -3.41
N ASP A 121 13.87 -9.53 -3.72
CA ASP A 121 14.72 -10.47 -4.46
C ASP A 121 14.03 -10.87 -5.78
N ASP A 122 14.61 -10.51 -6.92
CA ASP A 122 13.97 -10.61 -8.25
C ASP A 122 12.51 -10.07 -8.25
N GLY A 123 12.30 -8.95 -7.54
CA GLY A 123 10.97 -8.34 -7.37
C GLY A 123 10.03 -9.03 -6.38
N HIS A 124 10.42 -10.15 -5.77
CA HIS A 124 9.62 -10.81 -4.75
C HIS A 124 9.73 -10.10 -3.42
N ALA A 125 8.59 -9.86 -2.77
CA ALA A 125 8.58 -9.39 -1.40
C ALA A 125 9.22 -10.44 -0.48
N THR A 126 10.19 -10.02 0.31
CA THR A 126 10.84 -10.81 1.36
C THR A 126 10.20 -10.55 2.72
N ASP A 127 10.62 -11.28 3.75
CA ASP A 127 10.18 -11.07 5.14
C ASP A 127 10.48 -9.65 5.66
N TRP A 128 11.40 -8.91 5.03
CA TRP A 128 11.61 -7.49 5.29
C TRP A 128 10.32 -6.69 5.12
N HIS A 129 9.62 -6.88 4.00
CA HIS A 129 8.41 -6.12 3.68
C HIS A 129 7.26 -6.51 4.61
N LEU A 130 7.14 -7.79 4.94
CA LEU A 130 6.15 -8.25 5.91
C LEU A 130 6.40 -7.64 7.29
N THR A 131 7.64 -7.61 7.75
CA THR A 131 7.99 -7.04 9.05
C THR A 131 7.79 -5.54 9.07
N HIS A 132 8.24 -4.84 8.02
CA HIS A 132 8.11 -3.40 7.86
C HIS A 132 6.65 -2.96 7.82
N LEU A 133 5.87 -3.49 6.87
CA LEU A 133 4.46 -3.14 6.73
C LEU A 133 3.65 -3.70 7.90
N GLY A 134 3.97 -4.90 8.39
CA GLY A 134 3.27 -5.52 9.51
C GLY A 134 3.32 -4.67 10.79
N GLY A 135 4.46 -4.06 11.10
CA GLY A 135 4.58 -3.14 12.24
C GLY A 135 3.77 -1.85 12.09
N ILE A 136 3.52 -1.41 10.85
CA ILE A 136 2.72 -0.23 10.54
C ILE A 136 1.23 -0.57 10.55
N LEU A 137 0.83 -1.67 9.93
CA LEU A 137 -0.54 -2.15 9.82
C LEU A 137 -1.17 -2.43 11.19
N GLN A 138 -0.37 -2.87 12.16
CA GLN A 138 -0.82 -3.05 13.56
C GLN A 138 -1.24 -1.73 14.25
N ARG A 139 -0.82 -0.57 13.73
CA ARG A 139 -1.13 0.75 14.32
C ARG A 139 -2.24 1.52 13.58
N ASP A 140 -2.79 0.92 12.53
CA ASP A 140 -3.95 1.41 11.76
C ASP A 140 -3.86 2.87 11.25
N PRO A 141 -2.92 3.15 10.34
CA PRO A 141 -3.14 4.25 9.40
C PRO A 141 -4.35 3.91 8.52
N GLY A 142 -5.24 4.87 8.28
CA GLY A 142 -6.46 4.65 7.52
C GLY A 142 -6.25 4.05 6.13
N LEU A 143 -5.06 4.21 5.53
CA LEU A 143 -4.62 3.50 4.33
C LEU A 143 -3.10 3.31 4.36
N THR A 144 -2.63 2.12 3.96
CA THR A 144 -1.21 1.82 3.77
C THR A 144 -0.90 1.56 2.31
N PHE A 145 0.12 2.20 1.75
CA PHE A 145 0.65 1.87 0.43
C PHE A 145 1.84 0.91 0.53
N VAL A 146 1.80 -0.16 -0.24
CA VAL A 146 2.99 -0.91 -0.67
C VAL A 146 3.82 -0.01 -1.58
N GLU A 147 5.13 -0.15 -1.50
CA GLU A 147 6.10 0.67 -2.25
C GLU A 147 5.91 0.62 -3.77
N ALA A 148 6.65 1.50 -4.46
CA ALA A 148 6.71 1.54 -5.91
C ALA A 148 7.08 0.15 -6.46
N THR A 149 6.10 -0.53 -7.05
CA THR A 149 6.21 -1.90 -7.51
C THR A 149 6.30 -1.91 -9.03
N GLY A 150 7.43 -2.42 -9.54
CA GLY A 150 7.73 -2.46 -10.97
C GLY A 150 6.72 -3.30 -11.74
N VAL A 151 6.16 -2.75 -12.81
CA VAL A 151 5.29 -3.50 -13.76
C VAL A 151 6.07 -4.34 -14.77
N GLN A 152 7.38 -4.12 -14.85
CA GLN A 152 8.35 -4.85 -15.67
C GLN A 152 9.68 -4.94 -14.90
N ALA A 153 10.47 -5.98 -15.15
CA ALA A 153 11.78 -6.16 -14.50
C ALA A 153 12.70 -4.94 -14.69
N ARG A 154 12.79 -4.41 -15.92
CA ARG A 154 13.56 -3.21 -16.25
C ARG A 154 12.96 -1.90 -15.74
N GLY A 155 11.70 -1.93 -15.33
CA GLY A 155 10.95 -0.77 -14.85
C GLY A 155 11.22 -0.42 -13.39
N ARG A 156 12.06 -1.18 -12.71
CA ARG A 156 12.47 -0.91 -11.33
C ARG A 156 13.50 0.22 -11.25
N ILE A 157 13.57 0.91 -10.11
CA ILE A 157 14.63 1.88 -9.82
C ILE A 157 15.92 1.11 -9.54
N THR A 158 15.86 0.15 -8.61
CA THR A 158 17.01 -0.69 -8.24
C THR A 158 16.77 -2.19 -8.49
N PRO A 159 17.81 -3.03 -8.59
CA PRO A 159 17.65 -4.48 -8.69
C PRO A 159 16.88 -5.11 -7.51
N GLN A 160 16.86 -4.44 -6.35
CA GLN A 160 16.19 -4.89 -5.13
C GLN A 160 14.82 -4.24 -4.92
N ASP A 161 14.24 -3.59 -5.93
CA ASP A 161 12.86 -3.09 -5.84
C ASP A 161 11.84 -4.21 -6.06
N MET A 162 10.67 -4.03 -5.45
CA MET A 162 9.52 -4.90 -5.62
C MET A 162 9.00 -4.94 -7.06
N GLY A 163 8.38 -6.06 -7.41
CA GLY A 163 7.85 -6.37 -8.72
C GLY A 163 6.49 -7.01 -8.72
N LEU A 164 5.73 -6.79 -9.80
CA LEU A 164 4.49 -7.50 -10.09
C LEU A 164 4.33 -7.75 -11.60
N TRP A 165 5.34 -8.41 -12.18
CA TRP A 165 5.39 -8.84 -13.58
C TRP A 165 5.44 -10.37 -13.74
N LYS A 166 5.56 -11.13 -12.65
CA LYS A 166 5.52 -12.60 -12.60
C LYS A 166 4.46 -13.06 -11.60
N ASP A 167 3.77 -14.15 -11.90
CA ASP A 167 2.79 -14.75 -10.98
C ASP A 167 3.42 -15.21 -9.66
N SER A 168 4.69 -15.61 -9.67
CA SER A 168 5.44 -15.99 -8.46
C SER A 168 5.56 -14.84 -7.45
N GLN A 169 5.43 -13.58 -7.89
CA GLN A 169 5.46 -12.40 -7.02
C GLN A 169 4.13 -12.17 -6.27
N ILE A 170 3.05 -12.84 -6.68
CA ILE A 170 1.72 -12.68 -6.08
C ILE A 170 1.68 -13.29 -4.67
N ALA A 171 2.22 -14.50 -4.47
CA ALA A 171 2.07 -15.21 -3.20
C ALA A 171 2.69 -14.45 -2.00
N PRO A 172 3.90 -13.88 -2.09
CA PRO A 172 4.46 -13.06 -1.01
C PRO A 172 3.63 -11.78 -0.71
N LEU A 173 3.11 -11.13 -1.76
CA LEU A 173 2.23 -9.95 -1.61
C LEU A 173 0.87 -10.30 -0.99
N ALA A 174 0.32 -11.46 -1.34
CA ALA A 174 -0.93 -11.96 -0.79
C ALA A 174 -0.80 -12.19 0.72
N ARG A 175 0.33 -12.71 1.20
CA ARG A 175 0.61 -12.87 2.65
C ARG A 175 0.57 -11.53 3.40
N ILE A 176 1.11 -10.46 2.81
CA ILE A 176 1.08 -9.11 3.39
C ILE A 176 -0.36 -8.56 3.40
N THR A 177 -1.10 -8.76 2.31
CA THR A 177 -2.48 -8.31 2.18
C THR A 177 -3.41 -9.03 3.15
N GLU A 178 -3.23 -10.33 3.33
CA GLU A 178 -3.95 -11.12 4.32
C GLU A 178 -3.68 -10.59 5.74
N PHE A 179 -2.42 -10.33 6.10
CA PHE A 179 -2.09 -9.72 7.39
C PHE A 179 -2.75 -8.35 7.56
N ALA A 180 -2.74 -7.50 6.54
CA ALA A 180 -3.41 -6.20 6.58
C ALA A 180 -4.91 -6.35 6.87
N HIS A 181 -5.61 -7.19 6.11
CA HIS A 181 -7.05 -7.42 6.31
C HIS A 181 -7.37 -8.01 7.68
N SER A 182 -6.47 -8.85 8.20
CA SER A 182 -6.58 -9.39 9.56
C SER A 182 -6.60 -8.31 10.65
N GLN A 183 -5.96 -7.15 10.38
CA GLN A 183 -5.93 -5.99 11.29
C GLN A 183 -7.02 -4.96 10.94
N GLY A 184 -7.99 -5.31 10.09
CA GLY A 184 -9.03 -4.38 9.61
C GLY A 184 -8.51 -3.29 8.68
N GLN A 185 -7.29 -3.45 8.15
CA GLN A 185 -6.59 -2.42 7.38
C GLN A 185 -6.94 -2.40 5.91
N LYS A 186 -6.82 -1.20 5.34
CA LYS A 186 -6.86 -0.99 3.89
C LYS A 186 -5.45 -0.88 3.37
N ILE A 187 -5.15 -1.67 2.35
CA ILE A 187 -3.86 -1.69 1.69
C ILE A 187 -4.02 -1.35 0.21
N ALA A 188 -3.11 -0.53 -0.30
CA ALA A 188 -3.00 -0.15 -1.70
C ALA A 188 -1.59 -0.41 -2.20
N ILE A 189 -1.39 -0.36 -3.51
CA ILE A 189 -0.09 -0.55 -4.15
C ILE A 189 0.16 0.56 -5.15
N GLN A 190 1.40 1.08 -5.20
CA GLN A 190 1.81 2.01 -6.25
C GLN A 190 2.49 1.22 -7.38
N LEU A 191 1.79 1.05 -8.51
CA LEU A 191 2.41 0.50 -9.72
C LEU A 191 3.33 1.55 -10.36
N ALA A 192 4.54 1.13 -10.72
CA ALA A 192 5.59 2.05 -11.16
C ALA A 192 6.40 1.53 -12.35
N HIS A 193 6.96 2.49 -13.10
CA HIS A 193 8.04 2.27 -14.05
C HIS A 193 9.01 3.46 -13.95
N ALA A 194 10.25 3.21 -13.53
CA ALA A 194 11.26 4.25 -13.28
C ALA A 194 11.74 4.96 -14.55
N GLY A 195 11.58 4.30 -15.70
CA GLY A 195 11.95 4.84 -17.01
C GLY A 195 13.44 5.13 -17.03
N ARG A 196 13.84 6.33 -17.46
CA ARG A 196 15.26 6.72 -17.53
C ARG A 196 16.00 6.75 -16.18
N LYS A 197 15.27 6.67 -15.06
CA LYS A 197 15.84 6.62 -13.70
C LYS A 197 15.99 5.18 -13.19
N ALA A 198 15.79 4.20 -14.06
CA ALA A 198 15.95 2.79 -13.72
C ALA A 198 17.42 2.39 -13.60
N SER A 199 17.65 1.17 -13.11
CA SER A 199 18.98 0.55 -13.01
C SER A 199 19.99 1.38 -12.19
N THR A 200 19.58 1.88 -11.03
CA THR A 200 20.45 2.53 -10.04
C THR A 200 20.69 1.63 -8.84
N VAL A 201 21.65 2.00 -7.99
CA VAL A 201 21.85 1.37 -6.68
C VAL A 201 20.94 1.99 -5.62
N ALA A 202 20.83 1.34 -4.46
CA ALA A 202 20.13 1.88 -3.30
C ALA A 202 20.73 3.24 -2.86
N PRO A 203 19.89 4.17 -2.36
CA PRO A 203 20.30 5.56 -2.13
C PRO A 203 21.41 5.73 -1.08
N TRP A 204 21.56 4.78 -0.15
CA TRP A 204 22.66 4.79 0.83
C TRP A 204 24.01 4.34 0.26
N LEU A 205 24.04 3.67 -0.89
CA LEU A 205 25.27 3.30 -1.59
C LEU A 205 25.74 4.46 -2.47
N SER A 206 24.83 5.04 -3.24
CA SER A 206 25.08 6.24 -4.06
C SER A 206 23.77 6.81 -4.58
N MET A 207 23.73 8.14 -4.74
CA MET A 207 22.56 8.83 -5.30
C MET A 207 22.51 8.80 -6.84
N ASN A 208 23.63 8.54 -7.51
CA ASN A 208 23.78 8.69 -8.97
C ASN A 208 24.48 7.51 -9.66
N ALA A 209 24.82 6.44 -8.92
CA ALA A 209 25.49 5.30 -9.53
C ALA A 209 24.47 4.37 -10.19
N ALA A 210 24.79 3.95 -11.41
CA ALA A 210 24.11 2.84 -12.05
C ALA A 210 24.44 1.53 -11.32
N ALA A 211 23.46 0.65 -11.20
CA ALA A 211 23.68 -0.70 -10.71
C ALA A 211 24.55 -1.46 -11.72
N PRO A 212 25.66 -2.09 -11.30
CA PRO A 212 26.48 -2.88 -12.20
C PRO A 212 25.72 -4.14 -12.62
N VAL A 213 25.99 -4.63 -13.83
CA VAL A 213 25.40 -5.89 -14.34
C VAL A 213 25.71 -7.08 -13.42
N SER A 214 26.89 -7.07 -12.78
CA SER A 214 27.29 -8.08 -11.80
C SER A 214 26.41 -8.12 -10.55
N ASP A 215 25.67 -7.05 -10.26
CA ASP A 215 24.71 -6.93 -9.14
C ASP A 215 23.25 -6.93 -9.65
N GLY A 216 23.04 -7.45 -10.86
CA GLY A 216 21.70 -7.54 -11.46
C GLY A 216 21.18 -6.22 -12.05
N GLY A 217 22.04 -5.22 -12.27
CA GLY A 217 21.71 -4.00 -13.00
C GLY A 217 21.53 -4.23 -14.51
N TRP A 218 20.86 -3.27 -15.16
CA TRP A 218 20.56 -3.25 -16.60
C TRP A 218 20.80 -1.85 -17.21
N PRO A 219 22.00 -1.26 -17.08
CA PRO A 219 22.25 0.13 -17.51
C PRO A 219 21.99 0.37 -19.01
N ASP A 220 22.13 -0.67 -19.84
CA ASP A 220 21.94 -0.60 -21.29
C ASP A 220 20.50 -0.88 -21.75
N ASP A 221 19.58 -1.32 -20.86
CA ASP A 221 18.14 -1.57 -21.16
C ASP A 221 17.23 -0.59 -20.39
N VAL A 222 17.70 0.64 -20.26
CA VAL A 222 16.92 1.74 -19.67
C VAL A 222 16.10 2.42 -20.77
N VAL A 223 14.80 2.60 -20.52
CA VAL A 223 13.88 3.22 -21.50
C VAL A 223 13.36 4.57 -21.03
N GLY A 224 13.31 5.54 -21.93
CA GLY A 224 12.72 6.85 -21.71
C GLY A 224 11.98 7.36 -22.95
N PRO A 225 11.24 8.48 -22.84
CA PRO A 225 10.54 9.06 -23.99
C PRO A 225 11.47 9.51 -25.13
N SER A 226 12.76 9.73 -24.84
CA SER A 226 13.77 10.16 -25.80
C SER A 226 15.15 9.62 -25.37
N ALA A 227 16.08 9.51 -26.32
CA ALA A 227 17.46 9.08 -26.08
C ALA A 227 18.33 10.23 -25.52
N ILE A 228 17.85 10.87 -24.45
CA ILE A 228 18.50 11.98 -23.76
C ILE A 228 18.76 11.54 -22.31
N PRO A 229 19.98 11.76 -21.78
CA PRO A 229 20.26 11.57 -20.35
C PRO A 229 19.27 12.35 -19.45
#